data_AF-A0A8J8B1X9-F1
#
_entry.id   AF-A0A8J8B1X9-F1
#
_cell.length_a   1.000
_cell.length_b   1.000
_cell.length_c   1.000
_cell.angle_alpha   90.00
_cell.angle_beta   90.00
_cell.angle_gamma   90.00
#
_symmetry.space_group_name_H-M   'P 1'
#
loop_
_entity.id
_entity.type
_entity.pdbx_description
1 polymer ?
#
loop_
_entity_poly.entity_id
_entity_poly.type
_entity_poly.pdbx_seq_one_letter_code
_entity_poly.pdbx_strand_id
1 'polypeptide(L)'
;MSKKISIMNSNTDGVNDFIENCITDAIDALASTSKEKYKQKTSLIENATDMTTQEKLHALDENYDSHMQEIIMGVTITVLSVTILGIAIKNHIPIKHVLRLPA
;
A
#
# COMPACT_ATOMS: atom_id res chain seq x y z
N MET A 1 7.57 35.71 -23.34
CA MET A 1 8.02 34.32 -23.10
C MET A 1 7.50 33.71 -21.78
N SER A 2 6.54 34.34 -21.08
CA SER A 2 6.09 33.88 -19.73
C SER A 2 4.82 33.03 -19.69
N LYS A 3 4.09 32.89 -20.81
CA LYS A 3 2.78 32.20 -20.80
C LYS A 3 2.88 30.66 -20.74
N LYS A 4 4.05 30.09 -21.06
CA LYS A 4 4.28 28.63 -21.09
C LYS A 4 4.63 28.03 -19.73
N ILE A 5 5.21 28.83 -18.83
CA ILE A 5 5.60 28.40 -17.48
C ILE A 5 4.36 28.30 -16.57
N SER A 6 3.36 29.17 -16.76
CA SER A 6 2.15 29.19 -15.92
C SER A 6 1.20 28.00 -16.16
N ILE A 7 1.21 27.39 -17.35
CA ILE A 7 0.32 26.25 -17.68
C ILE A 7 0.90 24.94 -17.15
N MET A 8 2.22 24.89 -16.88
CA MET A 8 2.87 23.70 -16.36
C MET A 8 2.67 23.53 -14.85
N ASN A 9 2.40 24.62 -14.12
CA ASN A 9 2.23 24.59 -12.66
C ASN A 9 0.79 24.27 -12.22
N SER A 10 -0.23 24.67 -13.00
CA SER A 10 -1.64 24.36 -12.67
C SER A 10 -2.01 22.89 -12.88
N ASN A 11 -1.25 22.18 -13.73
CA ASN A 11 -1.47 20.76 -13.99
C ASN A 11 -0.72 19.86 -13.00
N THR A 12 0.31 20.36 -12.31
CA THR A 12 1.06 19.58 -11.31
C THR A 12 0.32 19.49 -9.99
N ASP A 13 -0.42 20.52 -9.60
CA ASP A 13 -1.17 20.53 -8.35
C ASP A 13 -2.27 19.44 -8.36
N GLY A 14 -3.06 19.38 -9.44
CA GLY A 14 -4.07 18.32 -9.60
C GLY A 14 -3.50 16.90 -9.77
N VAL A 15 -2.26 16.77 -10.26
CA VAL A 15 -1.57 15.47 -10.34
C VAL A 15 -1.03 15.03 -8.98
N ASN A 16 -0.53 15.97 -8.18
CA ASN A 16 -0.09 15.70 -6.81
C ASN A 16 -1.28 15.32 -5.92
N ASP A 17 -2.38 16.06 -5.99
CA ASP A 17 -3.62 15.73 -5.27
C ASP A 17 -4.15 14.34 -5.65
N PHE A 18 -4.09 13.99 -6.94
CA PHE A 18 -4.47 12.65 -7.41
C PHE A 18 -3.55 11.55 -6.85
N ILE A 19 -2.23 11.78 -6.86
CA ILE A 19 -1.23 10.86 -6.31
C ILE A 19 -1.42 10.67 -4.81
N GLU A 20 -1.61 11.76 -4.06
CA GLU A 20 -1.84 11.71 -2.60
C GLU A 20 -3.12 10.95 -2.27
N ASN A 21 -4.22 11.22 -2.95
CA ASN A 21 -5.48 10.50 -2.76
C ASN A 21 -5.32 9.00 -3.08
N CYS A 22 -4.65 8.65 -4.19
CA CYS A 22 -4.40 7.24 -4.52
C CYS A 22 -3.55 6.51 -3.47
N ILE A 23 -2.53 7.17 -2.90
CA ILE A 23 -1.71 6.57 -1.84
C ILE A 23 -2.56 6.38 -0.58
N THR A 24 -3.31 7.40 -0.17
CA THR A 24 -4.17 7.33 1.02
C THR A 24 -5.20 6.22 0.90
N ASP A 25 -5.95 6.16 -0.21
CA ASP A 25 -6.98 5.15 -0.45
C ASP A 25 -6.39 3.73 -0.45
N ALA A 26 -5.23 3.54 -1.06
CA ALA A 26 -4.55 2.24 -1.11
C ALA A 26 -4.05 1.81 0.28
N ILE A 27 -3.50 2.73 1.07
CA ILE A 27 -3.06 2.46 2.44
C ILE A 27 -4.25 2.13 3.34
N ASP A 28 -5.37 2.86 3.22
CA ASP A 28 -6.58 2.60 4.01
C ASP A 28 -7.22 1.25 3.65
N ALA A 29 -7.27 0.91 2.36
CA ALA A 29 -7.75 -0.40 1.90
C ALA A 29 -6.85 -1.55 2.41
N LEU A 30 -5.53 -1.36 2.39
CA LEU A 30 -4.57 -2.32 2.93
C LEU A 30 -4.75 -2.49 4.46
N ALA A 31 -4.82 -1.38 5.19
CA ALA A 31 -4.94 -1.38 6.64
C ALA A 31 -6.25 -2.03 7.09
N SER A 32 -7.37 -1.73 6.41
CA SER A 32 -8.67 -2.35 6.71
C SER A 32 -8.67 -3.85 6.45
N THR A 33 -8.16 -4.29 5.29
CA THR A 33 -8.06 -5.71 4.93
C THR A 33 -7.17 -6.49 5.88
N SER A 34 -5.97 -5.98 6.17
CA SER A 34 -5.04 -6.66 7.08
C SER A 34 -5.57 -6.67 8.53
N LYS A 35 -6.27 -5.61 8.96
CA LYS A 35 -6.92 -5.56 10.28
C LYS A 35 -8.05 -6.57 10.41
N GLU A 36 -8.88 -6.75 9.39
CA GLU A 36 -9.93 -7.77 9.39
C GLU A 36 -9.33 -9.17 9.49
N LYS A 37 -8.31 -9.46 8.68
CA LYS A 37 -7.58 -10.73 8.71
C LYS A 37 -6.95 -10.98 10.09
N TYR A 38 -6.31 -9.97 10.69
CA TYR A 38 -5.74 -10.05 12.03
C TYR A 38 -6.82 -10.40 13.08
N LYS A 39 -7.96 -9.69 13.07
CA LYS A 39 -9.08 -9.93 13.99
C LYS A 39 -9.64 -11.35 13.86
N GLN A 40 -9.84 -11.83 12.63
CA GLN A 40 -10.34 -13.19 12.40
C GLN A 40 -9.35 -14.23 12.95
N LYS A 41 -8.05 -14.06 12.70
CA LYS A 41 -7.00 -14.94 13.24
C LYS A 41 -6.95 -14.93 14.77
N THR A 42 -7.01 -13.75 15.40
CA THR A 42 -7.06 -13.61 16.86
C THR A 42 -8.26 -14.37 17.43
N SER A 43 -9.45 -14.21 16.83
CA SER A 43 -10.64 -14.92 17.27
C SER A 43 -10.49 -16.44 17.16
N LEU A 44 -9.87 -16.95 16.09
CA LEU A 44 -9.60 -18.38 15.95
C LEU A 44 -8.62 -18.90 17.01
N ILE A 45 -7.54 -18.16 17.30
CA ILE A 45 -6.53 -18.53 18.31
C ILE A 45 -7.14 -18.54 19.71
N GLU A 46 -7.93 -17.52 20.06
CA GLU A 46 -8.58 -17.40 21.36
C GLU A 46 -9.56 -18.56 21.60
N ASN A 47 -10.35 -18.92 20.58
CA ASN A 47 -11.37 -19.98 20.66
C ASN A 47 -10.81 -21.40 20.49
N ALA A 48 -9.54 -21.57 20.13
CA ALA A 48 -8.93 -22.89 20.00
C ALA A 48 -8.94 -23.65 21.34
N THR A 49 -9.45 -24.88 21.36
CA THR A 49 -9.53 -25.70 22.58
C THR A 49 -8.36 -26.66 22.74
N ASP A 50 -7.60 -26.84 21.66
CA ASP A 50 -6.49 -27.77 21.51
C ASP A 50 -5.10 -27.13 21.76
N MET A 51 -5.07 -25.83 22.08
CA MET A 51 -3.85 -25.08 22.35
C MET A 51 -3.69 -24.75 23.83
N THR A 52 -2.46 -24.86 24.33
CA THR A 52 -2.08 -24.36 25.66
C THR A 52 -2.07 -22.84 25.69
N THR A 53 -2.12 -22.26 26.90
CA THR A 53 -2.02 -20.80 27.08
C THR A 53 -0.73 -20.22 26.47
N GLN A 54 0.38 -20.93 26.58
CA GLN A 54 1.66 -20.47 26.03
C GLN A 54 1.65 -20.48 24.50
N GLU A 55 1.11 -21.53 23.88
CA GLU A 55 0.98 -21.61 22.42
C GLU A 55 0.04 -20.53 21.87
N LYS A 56 -1.05 -20.22 22.59
CA LYS A 56 -1.94 -19.12 22.21
C LYS A 56 -1.24 -17.77 22.26
N LEU A 57 -0.49 -17.48 23.32
CA LEU A 57 0.27 -16.23 23.43
C LEU A 57 1.30 -16.10 22.31
N HIS A 58 2.04 -17.18 22.03
CA HIS A 58 3.01 -17.18 20.94
C HIS A 58 2.35 -16.96 19.57
N ALA A 59 1.24 -17.63 19.29
CA ALA A 59 0.50 -17.45 18.03
C ALA A 59 -0.09 -16.03 17.89
N LEU A 60 -0.49 -15.39 18.98
CA LEU A 60 -0.95 -13.99 18.97
C LEU A 60 0.19 -13.02 18.66
N ASP A 61 1.38 -13.24 19.24
CA ASP A 61 2.58 -12.43 18.96
C ASP A 61 2.98 -12.58 17.48
N GLU A 62 3.04 -13.81 16.94
CA GLU A 62 3.35 -14.04 15.52
C GLU A 62 2.30 -13.42 14.58
N ASN A 63 1.02 -13.46 14.97
CA ASN A 63 -0.04 -12.82 14.20
C ASN A 63 0.10 -11.29 14.20
N TYR A 64 0.51 -10.69 15.32
CA TYR A 64 0.77 -9.26 15.41
C TYR A 64 1.96 -8.84 14.52
N ASP A 65 3.06 -9.59 14.59
CA ASP A 65 4.23 -9.33 13.75
C ASP A 65 3.89 -9.47 12.26
N SER A 66 3.12 -10.49 11.89
CA SER A 66 2.64 -10.69 10.53
C SER A 66 1.78 -9.53 10.04
N HIS A 67 0.85 -9.03 10.87
CA HIS A 67 0.00 -7.88 10.55
C HIS A 67 0.83 -6.62 10.28
N MET A 68 1.82 -6.34 11.13
CA MET A 68 2.71 -5.20 10.95
C MET A 68 3.57 -5.32 9.69
N GLN A 69 4.10 -6.51 9.41
CA GLN A 69 4.87 -6.75 8.19
C GLN A 69 4.02 -6.56 6.93
N GLU A 70 2.78 -7.07 6.91
CA GLU A 70 1.85 -6.88 5.79
C GLU A 70 1.59 -5.40 5.49
N ILE A 71 1.33 -4.60 6.53
CA ILE A 71 1.11 -3.16 6.40
C ILE A 71 2.38 -2.48 5.87
N ILE A 72 3.54 -2.74 6.46
CA ILE A 72 4.80 -2.10 6.08
C ILE A 72 5.18 -2.45 4.62
N MET A 73 5.06 -3.73 4.24
CA MET A 73 5.34 -4.14 2.87
C MET A 73 4.36 -3.52 1.87
N GLY A 74 3.05 -3.54 2.17
CA GLY A 74 2.06 -2.99 1.26
C GLY A 74 2.16 -1.47 1.12
N VAL A 75 2.46 -0.73 2.19
CA VAL A 75 2.77 0.71 2.13
C VAL A 75 4.00 0.95 1.25
N THR A 76 5.08 0.18 1.45
CA THR A 76 6.33 0.31 0.69
C THR A 76 6.09 0.08 -0.81
N ILE A 77 5.37 -0.98 -1.18
CA ILE A 77 5.04 -1.30 -2.57
C ILE A 77 4.18 -0.19 -3.19
N THR A 78 3.17 0.30 -2.45
CA THR A 78 2.29 1.38 -2.91
C THR A 78 3.09 2.64 -3.23
N VAL A 79 3.92 3.11 -2.29
CA VAL A 79 4.75 4.31 -2.47
C VAL A 79 5.71 4.17 -3.65
N LEU A 80 6.38 3.02 -3.79
CA LEU A 80 7.30 2.75 -4.91
C LEU A 80 6.55 2.77 -6.26
N SER A 81 5.39 2.11 -6.33
CA SER A 81 4.61 2.03 -7.57
C SER A 81 4.11 3.40 -8.02
N VAL A 82 3.64 4.23 -7.08
CA VAL A 82 3.14 5.57 -7.37
C VAL A 82 4.28 6.53 -7.73
N THR A 83 5.45 6.37 -7.11
CA THR A 83 6.66 7.13 -7.48
C THR A 83 7.06 6.87 -8.93
N ILE A 84 7.08 5.60 -9.35
CA ILE A 84 7.37 5.22 -10.75
C ILE A 84 6.31 5.81 -11.69
N LEU A 85 5.04 5.75 -11.31
CA LEU A 85 3.94 6.32 -12.09
C LEU A 85 4.09 7.84 -12.26
N GLY A 86 4.42 8.57 -11.19
CA GLY A 86 4.66 10.01 -11.23
C GLY A 86 5.82 10.40 -12.16
N ILE A 87 6.91 9.63 -12.17
CA ILE A 87 8.05 9.82 -13.07
C ILE A 87 7.64 9.59 -14.54
N ALA A 88 6.84 8.54 -14.81
CA ALA A 88 6.38 8.23 -16.17
C ALA A 88 5.47 9.33 -16.74
N ILE A 89 4.55 9.85 -15.91
CA ILE A 89 3.65 10.95 -16.28
C ILE A 89 4.46 12.22 -16.57
N LYS A 90 5.39 12.60 -15.69
CA LYS A 90 6.22 13.82 -15.85
C LYS A 90 7.08 13.78 -17.11
N ASN A 91 7.61 12.62 -17.46
CA ASN A 91 8.50 12.47 -18.62
C ASN A 91 7.76 12.15 -19.93
N HIS A 92 6.42 12.18 -19.95
CA HIS A 92 5.60 11.78 -21.10
C HIS A 92 6.03 10.41 -21.69
N ILE A 93 6.48 9.49 -20.84
CA ILE A 93 6.94 8.18 -21.29
C ILE A 93 5.69 7.35 -21.63
N PRO A 94 5.53 6.85 -22.86
CA PRO A 94 4.41 5.97 -23.18
C PRO A 94 4.52 4.68 -22.33
N ILE A 95 3.58 4.50 -21.40
CA ILE A 95 3.52 3.40 -20.42
C ILE A 95 3.45 1.99 -21.06
N LYS A 96 3.24 1.92 -22.39
CA LYS A 96 3.15 0.67 -23.17
C LYS A 96 4.39 -0.25 -23.06
N HIS A 97 5.53 0.26 -22.59
CA HIS A 97 6.78 -0.51 -22.51
C HIS A 97 7.18 -0.96 -21.09
N VAL A 98 6.51 -0.50 -20.02
CA VAL A 98 6.97 -0.76 -18.64
C VAL A 98 6.36 -2.06 -18.06
N LEU A 99 5.32 -2.61 -18.69
CA LEU A 99 4.59 -3.80 -18.24
C LEU A 99 5.00 -5.09 -18.97
N ARG A 100 6.20 -5.13 -19.55
CA ARG A 100 6.79 -6.37 -20.07
C ARG A 100 7.75 -6.94 -19.02
N LEU A 101 7.19 -7.59 -18.01
CA LEU A 101 7.92 -8.58 -17.23
C LEU A 101 8.08 -9.84 -18.11
N PRO A 102 9.29 -10.40 -18.29
CA PRO A 102 9.44 -11.68 -18.96
C PRO A 102 8.78 -12.77 -18.10
N ALA A 103 7.99 -13.60 -18.79
CA ALA A 103 7.41 -14.83 -18.27
C ALA A 103 8.48 -15.87 -17.94
#